data_AF-A0A2D4GES4-F1
#
_entry.id   AF-A0A2D4GES4-F1
#
_cell.length_a   1.000
_cell.length_b   1.000
_cell.length_c   1.000
_cell.angle_alpha   90.00
_cell.angle_beta   90.00
_cell.angle_gamma   90.00
#
_symmetry.space_group_name_H-M   'P 1'
#
loop_
_entity.id
_entity.type
_entity.pdbx_description
1 polymer ?
#
loop_
_entity_poly.entity_id
_entity_poly.type
_entity_poly.pdbx_seq_one_letter_code
_entity_poly.pdbx_strand_id
1 'polypeptide(L)'
;PKQRPGIKPRDCEESTMDIFDADSAKAPHYVLSQLGTESKSNLKAGNGTPEVPKATGGKKSPMLCGQYLSKSEGKELKILVQPETQHRARYLTEGSRGSVKDRTQQGFPTVKLEGHNDPVTLQIFVGNDSGRVKPHGFYQACRVTGRNTTPCKEVDIEGTTVIEVSLDPSNSMTLA
;
A
#
# COMPACT_ATOMS: atom_id res chain seq x y z
N PRO A 1 38.96 36.89 16.87
CA PRO A 1 38.60 36.00 18.00
C PRO A 1 38.27 34.57 17.50
N LYS A 2 39.13 33.59 17.81
CA LYS A 2 38.97 32.20 17.35
C LYS A 2 37.86 31.50 18.15
N GLN A 3 36.81 31.05 17.47
CA GLN A 3 35.67 30.33 18.05
C GLN A 3 36.14 28.92 18.48
N ARG A 4 35.89 28.53 19.74
CA ARG A 4 36.12 27.14 20.21
C ARG A 4 35.03 26.22 19.66
N PRO A 5 35.36 25.01 19.18
CA PRO A 5 34.35 24.01 18.84
C PRO A 5 33.61 23.57 20.10
N GLY A 6 32.27 23.60 20.05
CA GLY A 6 31.39 23.09 21.09
C GLY A 6 31.55 21.58 21.28
N ILE A 7 31.40 21.14 22.52
CA ILE A 7 31.45 19.73 22.92
C ILE A 7 30.32 18.98 22.20
N LYS A 8 30.65 17.96 21.40
CA LYS A 8 29.64 17.02 20.86
C LYS A 8 29.03 16.22 22.02
N PRO A 9 27.70 16.22 22.21
CA PRO A 9 27.06 15.29 23.13
C PRO A 9 27.32 13.86 22.66
N ARG A 10 27.59 12.98 23.62
CA ARG A 10 27.82 11.55 23.43
C ARG A 10 26.58 10.88 22.87
N ASP A 11 26.77 9.89 21.99
CA ASP A 11 25.78 8.96 21.47
C ASP A 11 24.69 8.64 22.50
N CYS A 12 23.54 9.29 22.34
CA CYS A 12 22.28 8.73 22.77
C CYS A 12 21.93 7.74 21.66
N GLU A 13 21.77 6.47 22.01
CA GLU A 13 21.10 5.50 21.16
C GLU A 13 19.67 5.98 20.93
N GLU A 14 19.52 6.91 20.00
CA GLU A 14 18.25 7.33 19.45
C GLU A 14 17.80 6.15 18.60
N SER A 15 16.99 5.26 19.19
CA SER A 15 16.29 4.23 18.43
C SER A 15 15.60 4.97 17.29
N THR A 16 16.14 4.83 16.08
CA THR A 16 15.79 5.71 14.98
C THR A 16 14.45 5.25 14.43
N MET A 17 13.38 5.59 15.15
CA MET A 17 12.02 5.24 14.83
C MET A 17 11.53 5.94 13.55
N ASP A 18 12.27 6.91 13.02
CA ASP A 18 11.91 7.61 11.76
C ASP A 18 12.41 6.89 10.50
N ILE A 19 13.17 5.82 10.67
CA ILE A 19 13.77 5.07 9.58
C ILE A 19 13.02 3.74 9.43
N PHE A 20 12.33 3.59 8.32
CA PHE A 20 11.76 2.30 7.91
C PHE A 20 12.88 1.42 7.37
N ASP A 21 13.04 0.22 7.94
CA ASP A 21 13.93 -0.83 7.40
C ASP A 21 13.10 -1.94 6.73
N ALA A 22 13.07 -1.96 5.41
CA ALA A 22 12.35 -2.93 4.61
C ALA A 22 12.94 -4.35 4.73
N ASP A 23 14.22 -4.51 5.10
CA ASP A 23 14.82 -5.83 5.35
C ASP A 23 14.55 -6.34 6.77
N SER A 24 14.11 -5.47 7.69
CA SER A 24 13.57 -5.88 8.99
C SER A 24 12.22 -6.60 8.87
N ALA A 25 11.52 -6.44 7.74
CA ALA A 25 10.34 -7.23 7.43
C ALA A 25 10.73 -8.70 7.22
N LYS A 26 10.45 -9.54 8.23
CA LYS A 26 10.65 -11.00 8.15
C LYS A 26 9.66 -11.69 7.21
N ALA A 27 8.76 -10.91 6.65
CA ALA A 27 7.76 -11.31 5.71
C ALA A 27 8.12 -10.88 4.28
N PRO A 28 7.75 -11.65 3.24
CA PRO A 28 7.85 -11.16 1.87
C PRO A 28 7.05 -9.86 1.73
N HIS A 29 7.59 -8.84 1.04
CA HIS A 29 6.87 -7.62 0.68
C HIS A 29 5.50 -8.02 0.11
N TYR A 30 4.44 -7.83 0.90
CA TYR A 30 3.19 -8.51 0.60
C TYR A 30 2.51 -7.87 -0.58
N VAL A 31 2.07 -8.71 -1.49
CA VAL A 31 1.25 -8.33 -2.61
C VAL A 31 -0.08 -9.04 -2.46
N LEU A 32 -1.15 -8.25 -2.36
CA LEU A 32 -2.50 -8.73 -2.12
C LEU A 32 -3.34 -8.36 -3.32
N SER A 33 -4.05 -9.32 -3.91
CA SER A 33 -5.02 -9.03 -4.96
C SER A 33 -6.43 -9.31 -4.49
N GLN A 34 -7.32 -8.33 -4.68
CA GLN A 34 -8.76 -8.54 -4.67
C GLN A 34 -9.29 -8.17 -6.05
N LEU A 35 -9.71 -9.16 -6.82
CA LEU A 35 -10.41 -8.95 -8.08
C LEU A 35 -11.91 -9.02 -7.78
N GLY A 36 -12.62 -7.92 -8.01
CA GLY A 36 -14.07 -7.92 -7.91
C GLY A 36 -14.66 -8.83 -8.99
N THR A 37 -15.19 -9.99 -8.59
CA THR A 37 -16.14 -10.73 -9.42
C THR A 37 -17.50 -10.07 -9.25
N GLU A 38 -17.96 -9.35 -10.27
CA GLU A 38 -19.38 -9.01 -10.40
C GLU A 38 -20.19 -10.26 -10.80
N SER A 39 -20.27 -11.25 -9.92
CA SER A 39 -21.12 -12.41 -10.15
C SER A 39 -22.55 -12.08 -9.75
N LYS A 40 -23.34 -11.53 -10.68
CA LYS A 40 -24.80 -11.70 -10.64
C LYS A 40 -25.11 -13.19 -10.72
N SER A 41 -25.34 -13.84 -9.59
CA SER A 41 -26.07 -15.10 -9.54
C SER A 41 -27.49 -14.82 -9.05
N ASN A 42 -28.42 -14.84 -10.00
CA ASN A 42 -29.85 -14.83 -9.78
C ASN A 42 -30.29 -16.28 -9.64
N LEU A 43 -30.70 -16.71 -8.44
CA LEU A 43 -31.53 -17.90 -8.26
C LEU A 43 -32.67 -17.57 -7.31
N LYS A 44 -33.89 -17.82 -7.81
CA LYS A 44 -35.17 -17.44 -7.25
C LYS A 44 -35.79 -18.58 -6.44
N ALA A 45 -36.34 -18.19 -5.29
CA ALA A 45 -37.49 -18.72 -4.53
C ALA A 45 -37.37 -20.01 -3.69
N GLY A 46 -37.83 -19.87 -2.44
CA GLY A 46 -38.16 -20.97 -1.51
C GLY A 46 -38.50 -20.50 -0.08
N ASN A 47 -39.71 -19.95 0.10
CA ASN A 47 -40.48 -19.53 1.29
C ASN A 47 -40.00 -19.83 2.75
N GLY A 48 -40.19 -18.83 3.65
CA GLY A 48 -40.52 -19.08 5.06
C GLY A 48 -40.17 -17.98 6.11
N THR A 49 -41.00 -16.91 6.22
CA THR A 49 -41.26 -16.00 7.38
C THR A 49 -40.14 -15.15 8.04
N PRO A 50 -40.48 -13.94 8.56
CA PRO A 50 -39.52 -12.86 8.76
C PRO A 50 -39.12 -12.66 10.23
N GLU A 51 -37.84 -12.69 10.53
CA GLU A 51 -37.26 -11.90 11.62
C GLU A 51 -36.34 -10.86 11.01
N VAL A 52 -36.45 -9.63 11.50
CA VAL A 52 -35.77 -8.45 11.00
C VAL A 52 -34.33 -8.44 11.53
N PRO A 53 -33.32 -8.51 10.65
CA PRO A 53 -32.10 -7.75 10.86
C PRO A 53 -32.06 -6.61 9.84
N LYS A 54 -32.01 -5.41 10.41
CA LYS A 54 -31.84 -4.12 9.74
C LYS A 54 -30.74 -4.22 8.66
N ALA A 55 -31.17 -4.14 7.41
CA ALA A 55 -30.28 -4.08 6.26
C ALA A 55 -29.43 -2.81 6.33
N THR A 56 -28.11 -2.99 6.17
CA THR A 56 -27.28 -1.99 5.51
C THR A 56 -26.51 -2.72 4.43
N GLY A 57 -27.14 -2.83 3.26
CA GLY A 57 -26.48 -3.24 2.02
C GLY A 57 -25.48 -2.18 1.60
N GLY A 58 -24.31 -2.17 2.25
CA GLY A 58 -23.13 -1.48 1.75
C GLY A 58 -22.41 -2.41 0.79
N LYS A 59 -21.98 -1.90 -0.36
CA LYS A 59 -20.90 -2.52 -1.12
C LYS A 59 -19.78 -2.80 -0.12
N LYS A 60 -19.52 -4.06 0.23
CA LYS A 60 -18.50 -4.38 1.25
C LYS A 60 -17.16 -3.97 0.66
N SER A 61 -16.70 -2.78 1.07
CA SER A 61 -15.35 -2.32 0.81
C SER A 61 -14.39 -3.45 1.21
N PRO A 62 -13.38 -3.75 0.39
CA PRO A 62 -12.27 -4.61 0.80
C PRO A 62 -11.82 -4.22 2.21
N MET A 63 -11.83 -5.16 3.16
CA MET A 63 -11.27 -4.89 4.49
C MET A 63 -9.75 -4.95 4.37
N LEU A 64 -9.02 -3.93 4.82
CA LEU A 64 -7.55 -3.92 4.67
C LEU A 64 -6.86 -5.06 5.44
N CYS A 65 -7.54 -5.61 6.45
CA CYS A 65 -7.08 -6.74 7.25
C CYS A 65 -7.53 -8.12 6.73
N GLY A 66 -8.09 -8.19 5.52
CA GLY A 66 -8.52 -9.45 4.90
C GLY A 66 -7.35 -10.41 4.60
N GLN A 67 -7.67 -11.70 4.44
CA GLN A 67 -6.71 -12.66 3.91
C GLN A 67 -6.78 -12.63 2.39
N TYR A 68 -5.74 -12.06 1.77
CA TYR A 68 -5.63 -11.97 0.32
C TYR A 68 -4.43 -12.79 -0.16
N LEU A 69 -4.61 -13.42 -1.32
CA LEU A 69 -3.54 -14.16 -1.98
C LEU A 69 -2.90 -13.24 -3.02
N SER A 70 -1.60 -13.43 -3.28
CA SER A 70 -0.92 -12.76 -4.40
C SER A 70 -1.30 -13.35 -5.76
N LYS A 71 -1.86 -14.58 -5.75
CA LYS A 71 -2.29 -15.36 -6.91
C LYS A 71 -3.72 -15.82 -6.74
N SER A 72 -4.54 -15.63 -7.77
CA SER A 72 -5.91 -16.14 -7.81
C SER A 72 -6.36 -16.32 -9.26
N GLU A 73 -6.99 -17.45 -9.59
CA GLU A 73 -7.66 -17.62 -10.90
C GLU A 73 -6.76 -17.33 -12.12
N GLY A 74 -5.48 -17.74 -12.07
CA GLY A 74 -4.52 -17.48 -13.15
C GLY A 74 -4.01 -16.02 -13.23
N LYS A 75 -4.45 -15.16 -12.31
CA LYS A 75 -3.98 -13.79 -12.15
C LYS A 75 -2.96 -13.72 -11.02
N GLU A 76 -1.90 -12.94 -11.20
CA GLU A 76 -0.83 -12.80 -10.23
C GLU A 76 -0.33 -11.36 -10.15
N LEU A 77 -0.33 -10.78 -8.95
CA LEU A 77 0.27 -9.48 -8.70
C LEU A 77 1.67 -9.69 -8.12
N LYS A 78 2.69 -9.07 -8.73
CA LYS A 78 4.11 -9.22 -8.36
C LYS A 78 4.77 -7.87 -8.15
N ILE A 79 5.73 -7.82 -7.24
CA ILE A 79 6.73 -6.75 -7.21
C ILE A 79 7.91 -7.20 -8.09
N LEU A 80 8.15 -6.49 -9.19
CA LEU A 80 9.27 -6.72 -10.10
C LEU A 80 10.56 -6.06 -9.61
N VAL A 81 10.45 -4.85 -9.06
CA VAL A 81 11.57 -4.10 -8.49
C VAL A 81 11.23 -3.73 -7.06
N GLN A 82 12.06 -4.17 -6.11
CA GLN A 82 11.81 -3.95 -4.69
C GLN A 82 12.08 -2.51 -4.28
N PRO A 83 11.36 -2.00 -3.27
CA PRO A 83 11.69 -0.73 -2.66
C PRO A 83 13.07 -0.76 -2.00
N GLU A 84 13.58 0.43 -1.77
CA GLU A 84 14.73 0.67 -0.93
C GLU A 84 14.54 0.04 0.45
N THR A 85 15.64 -0.43 1.01
CA THR A 85 15.64 -1.02 2.35
C THR A 85 15.46 0.05 3.39
N GLN A 86 15.83 1.30 3.12
CA GLN A 86 15.73 2.36 4.09
C GLN A 86 14.97 3.56 3.54
N HIS A 87 13.79 3.86 4.08
CA HIS A 87 13.07 5.08 3.76
C HIS A 87 12.81 5.90 5.02
N ARG A 88 13.13 7.19 4.99
CA ARG A 88 12.84 8.09 6.10
C ARG A 88 11.43 8.65 5.96
N ALA A 89 10.53 8.17 6.81
CA ALA A 89 9.19 8.72 6.91
C ALA A 89 9.24 10.19 7.39
N ARG A 90 8.20 10.95 7.06
CA ARG A 90 8.11 12.38 7.35
C ARG A 90 6.78 12.70 8.02
N TYR A 91 6.83 13.52 9.06
CA TYR A 91 5.65 14.10 9.70
C TYR A 91 4.84 14.92 8.71
N LEU A 92 3.55 15.08 9.01
CA LEU A 92 2.67 15.93 8.20
C LEU A 92 3.11 17.42 8.23
N THR A 93 3.79 17.84 9.29
CA THR A 93 4.22 19.22 9.54
C THR A 93 5.58 19.57 8.96
N GLU A 94 6.39 18.59 8.56
CA GLU A 94 7.70 18.84 7.93
C GLU A 94 7.60 18.88 6.39
N GLY A 95 8.59 19.49 5.73
CA GLY A 95 8.55 19.97 4.34
C GLY A 95 8.35 18.92 3.23
N SER A 96 9.21 18.92 2.20
CA SER A 96 9.00 18.09 1.00
C SER A 96 8.98 16.60 1.32
N ARG A 97 7.93 15.89 0.89
CA ARG A 97 7.84 14.43 0.96
C ARG A 97 8.43 13.82 -0.32
N GLY A 98 9.38 12.91 -0.16
CA GLY A 98 9.96 12.17 -1.28
C GLY A 98 9.18 10.88 -1.53
N SER A 99 9.09 10.46 -2.79
CA SER A 99 8.63 9.11 -3.12
C SER A 99 9.63 8.07 -2.62
N VAL A 100 9.14 6.89 -2.25
CA VAL A 100 9.97 5.71 -1.97
C VAL A 100 10.74 5.33 -3.23
N LYS A 101 12.03 5.06 -3.09
CA LYS A 101 12.92 4.65 -4.19
C LYS A 101 13.06 3.15 -4.28
N ASP A 102 13.63 2.68 -5.38
CA ASP A 102 14.12 1.30 -5.47
C ASP A 102 15.47 1.15 -4.75
N ARG A 103 15.95 -0.09 -4.67
CA ARG A 103 17.28 -0.39 -4.08
C ARG A 103 18.44 0.32 -4.79
N THR A 104 18.30 0.68 -6.07
CA THR A 104 19.35 1.38 -6.82
C THR A 104 19.39 2.88 -6.56
N GLN A 105 18.35 3.44 -5.91
CA GLN A 105 18.15 4.89 -5.71
C GLN A 105 17.98 5.69 -7.01
N GLN A 106 17.95 5.03 -8.17
CA GLN A 106 17.79 5.67 -9.48
C GLN A 106 16.37 5.50 -10.02
N GLY A 107 15.60 4.58 -9.47
CA GLY A 107 14.25 4.25 -9.92
C GLY A 107 13.22 4.28 -8.80
N PHE A 108 12.14 3.54 -9.02
CA PHE A 108 11.02 3.38 -8.12
C PHE A 108 10.64 1.91 -8.04
N PRO A 109 10.00 1.47 -6.94
CA PRO A 109 9.48 0.12 -6.85
C PRO A 109 8.48 -0.15 -7.98
N THR A 110 8.57 -1.31 -8.62
CA THR A 110 7.73 -1.66 -9.77
C THR A 110 6.82 -2.83 -9.43
N VAL A 111 5.52 -2.68 -9.69
CA VAL A 111 4.50 -3.72 -9.50
C VAL A 111 3.87 -4.08 -10.85
N LYS A 112 3.59 -5.36 -11.07
CA LYS A 112 2.93 -5.86 -12.29
C LYS A 112 1.82 -6.83 -11.98
N LEU A 113 0.68 -6.68 -12.65
CA LEU A 113 -0.41 -7.64 -12.67
C LEU A 113 -0.32 -8.51 -13.93
N GLU A 114 -0.19 -9.82 -13.75
CA GLU A 114 -0.19 -10.81 -14.81
C GLU A 114 -1.53 -11.57 -14.83
N GLY A 115 -1.90 -12.10 -16.01
CA GLY A 115 -3.16 -12.85 -16.18
C GLY A 115 -4.43 -11.99 -16.28
N HIS A 116 -4.29 -10.67 -16.37
CA HIS A 116 -5.41 -9.74 -16.54
C HIS A 116 -5.09 -8.68 -17.60
N ASN A 117 -6.09 -8.28 -18.40
CA ASN A 117 -5.95 -7.37 -19.53
C ASN A 117 -7.02 -6.26 -19.58
N ASP A 118 -7.73 -6.01 -18.47
CA ASP A 118 -8.68 -4.90 -18.36
C ASP A 118 -8.21 -3.88 -17.31
N PRO A 119 -8.48 -2.57 -17.47
CA PRO A 119 -8.05 -1.58 -16.50
C PRO A 119 -8.54 -1.89 -15.08
N VAL A 120 -7.64 -1.82 -14.10
CA VAL A 120 -7.94 -2.08 -12.68
C VAL A 120 -7.38 -0.99 -11.79
N THR A 121 -7.93 -0.89 -10.58
CA THR A 121 -7.39 -0.01 -9.54
C THR A 121 -6.46 -0.79 -8.63
N LEU A 122 -5.19 -0.38 -8.57
CA LEU A 122 -4.22 -0.83 -7.59
C LEU A 122 -4.37 0.04 -6.33
N GLN A 123 -4.49 -0.63 -5.17
CA GLN A 123 -4.56 0.00 -3.86
C GLN A 123 -3.24 -0.22 -3.13
N ILE A 124 -2.65 0.86 -2.61
CA ILE A 124 -1.36 0.86 -1.93
C ILE A 124 -1.53 1.49 -0.55
N PHE A 125 -1.09 0.81 0.49
CA PHE A 125 -1.10 1.31 1.87
C PHE A 125 0.15 0.84 2.61
N VAL A 126 0.47 1.48 3.74
CA VAL A 126 1.60 1.07 4.57
C VAL A 126 1.16 -0.06 5.51
N GLY A 127 1.73 -1.23 5.31
CA GLY A 127 1.47 -2.41 6.14
C GLY A 127 2.46 -2.59 7.29
N ASN A 128 2.15 -3.51 8.19
CA ASN A 128 3.10 -4.03 9.18
C ASN A 128 4.20 -4.89 8.54
N ASP A 129 5.33 -5.00 9.24
CA ASP A 129 6.56 -5.68 8.81
C ASP A 129 6.54 -7.21 9.02
N SER A 130 5.61 -7.71 9.83
CA SER A 130 5.63 -9.10 10.30
C SER A 130 4.22 -9.64 10.59
N GLY A 131 4.03 -10.93 10.34
CA GLY A 131 2.77 -11.62 10.61
C GLY A 131 1.72 -11.41 9.52
N ARG A 132 0.44 -11.31 9.92
CA ARG A 132 -0.65 -11.07 8.96
C ARG A 132 -0.65 -9.61 8.54
N VAL A 133 -0.88 -9.34 7.25
CA VAL A 133 -0.96 -7.97 6.73
C VAL A 133 -2.09 -7.21 7.41
N LYS A 134 -1.74 -6.06 7.97
CA LYS A 134 -2.63 -5.06 8.55
C LYS A 134 -2.03 -3.67 8.32
N PRO A 135 -2.85 -2.61 8.27
CA PRO A 135 -2.35 -1.25 8.28
C PRO A 135 -1.37 -0.99 9.42
N HIS A 136 -0.32 -0.22 9.15
CA HIS A 136 0.67 0.16 10.16
C HIS A 136 0.07 1.17 11.15
N GLY A 137 0.33 1.00 12.45
CA GLY A 137 -0.28 1.83 13.51
C GLY A 137 0.25 3.27 13.59
N PHE A 138 1.46 3.52 13.06
CA PHE A 138 2.16 4.82 13.17
C PHE A 138 2.45 5.51 11.83
N TYR A 139 2.32 4.79 10.71
CA TYR A 139 2.69 5.31 9.39
C TYR A 139 1.47 5.26 8.47
N GLN A 140 1.36 6.27 7.63
CA GLN A 140 0.29 6.41 6.65
C GLN A 140 0.90 6.61 5.27
N ALA A 141 0.23 6.11 4.23
CA ALA A 141 0.63 6.44 2.87
C ALA A 141 0.34 7.92 2.60
N CYS A 142 1.11 8.52 1.69
CA CYS A 142 0.87 9.89 1.24
C CYS A 142 1.21 10.00 -0.24
N ARG A 143 0.33 10.63 -0.99
CA ARG A 143 0.52 10.96 -2.39
C ARG A 143 1.61 12.02 -2.53
N VAL A 144 2.57 11.73 -3.38
CA VAL A 144 3.57 12.68 -3.85
C VAL A 144 3.12 13.23 -5.19
N THR A 145 3.01 14.55 -5.31
CA THR A 145 2.63 15.23 -6.55
C THR A 145 3.85 15.83 -7.23
N GLY A 146 3.96 15.67 -8.54
CA GLY A 146 4.99 16.31 -9.35
C GLY A 146 4.64 16.23 -10.84
N ARG A 147 5.42 16.92 -11.68
CA ARG A 147 5.18 16.95 -13.14
C ARG A 147 5.32 15.57 -13.79
N ASN A 148 6.15 14.70 -13.23
CA ASN A 148 6.47 13.38 -13.77
C ASN A 148 5.96 12.24 -12.87
N THR A 149 5.06 12.51 -11.93
CA THR A 149 4.52 11.49 -11.01
C THR A 149 3.27 10.86 -11.58
N THR A 150 3.10 9.55 -11.36
CA THR A 150 1.87 8.85 -11.74
C THR A 150 0.64 9.44 -11.02
N PRO A 151 -0.40 9.87 -11.75
CA PRO A 151 -1.62 10.38 -11.14
C PRO A 151 -2.28 9.33 -10.24
N CYS A 152 -2.64 9.74 -9.02
CA CYS A 152 -3.26 8.87 -8.05
C CYS A 152 -4.20 9.63 -7.10
N LYS A 153 -5.08 8.88 -6.42
CA LYS A 153 -6.02 9.39 -5.42
C LYS A 153 -5.64 8.90 -4.04
N GLU A 154 -5.91 9.72 -3.03
CA GLU A 154 -5.86 9.32 -1.63
C GLU A 154 -7.28 9.04 -1.17
N VAL A 155 -7.51 7.89 -0.56
CA VAL A 155 -8.81 7.47 -0.02
C VAL A 155 -8.60 6.99 1.41
N ASP A 156 -9.47 7.41 2.33
CA ASP A 156 -9.49 6.87 3.68
C ASP A 156 -10.32 5.59 3.71
N ILE A 157 -9.71 4.49 4.16
CA ILE A 157 -10.36 3.20 4.36
C ILE A 157 -10.05 2.74 5.79
N GLU A 158 -11.08 2.70 6.64
CA GLU A 158 -10.95 2.27 8.05
C GLU A 158 -9.89 3.08 8.83
N GLY A 159 -9.74 4.39 8.54
CA GLY A 159 -8.74 5.26 9.17
C GLY A 159 -7.32 5.06 8.64
N THR A 160 -7.15 4.32 7.54
CA THR A 160 -5.89 4.15 6.82
C THR A 160 -5.96 4.88 5.49
N THR A 161 -4.96 5.72 5.21
CA THR A 161 -4.79 6.35 3.91
C THR A 161 -4.30 5.31 2.90
N VAL A 162 -5.11 5.10 1.87
CA VAL A 162 -4.83 4.21 0.74
C VAL A 162 -4.63 5.05 -0.52
N ILE A 163 -3.55 4.78 -1.25
CA ILE A 163 -3.28 5.38 -2.55
C ILE A 163 -3.89 4.48 -3.63
N GLU A 164 -4.79 5.05 -4.42
CA GLU A 164 -5.40 4.38 -5.57
C GLU A 164 -4.76 4.85 -6.87
N VAL A 165 -4.26 3.88 -7.65
CA VAL A 165 -3.61 4.10 -8.95
C VAL A 165 -4.27 3.21 -10.00
N SER A 166 -4.53 3.74 -11.19
CA SER A 166 -5.02 2.90 -12.29
C SER A 166 -3.87 2.11 -12.92
N LEU A 167 -4.04 0.80 -13.03
CA LEU A 167 -3.24 -0.07 -13.89
C LEU A 167 -3.99 -0.25 -15.21
N ASP A 168 -3.27 -0.09 -16.32
CA ASP A 168 -3.84 -0.16 -17.65
C ASP A 168 -3.05 -1.13 -18.55
N PRO A 169 -3.71 -1.88 -19.45
CA PRO A 169 -3.03 -2.76 -20.40
C PRO A 169 -2.05 -2.03 -21.32
N SER A 170 -2.28 -0.74 -21.62
CA SER A 170 -1.37 0.09 -22.43
C SER A 170 0.03 0.19 -21.83
N ASN A 171 0.14 0.08 -20.51
CA ASN A 171 1.40 0.07 -19.78
C ASN A 171 1.80 -1.35 -19.32
N SER A 172 1.35 -2.38 -20.04
CA SER A 172 1.61 -3.79 -19.72
C SER A 172 1.22 -4.16 -18.28
N MET A 173 0.13 -3.58 -17.76
CA MET A 173 -0.33 -3.78 -16.38
C MET A 173 0.76 -3.54 -15.32
N THR A 174 1.65 -2.58 -15.59
CA THR A 174 2.83 -2.29 -14.77
C THR A 174 2.79 -0.85 -14.27
N LEU A 175 3.06 -0.69 -12.97
CA LEU A 175 3.25 0.60 -12.29
C LEU A 175 4.70 0.73 -11.82
N ALA A 176 5.30 1.88 -12.05
CA ALA A 176 6.58 2.33 -11.48
C ALA A 176 6.42 3.77 -10.96
#